data_AF-A0A517VQX0-F1
#
_entry.id   AF-A0A517VQX0-F1
#
_cell.length_a   1.000
_cell.length_b   1.000
_cell.length_c   1.000
_cell.angle_alpha   90.00
_cell.angle_beta   90.00
_cell.angle_gamma   90.00
#
_symmetry.space_group_name_H-M   'P 1'
#
loop_
_entity.id
_entity.type
_entity.pdbx_description
1 polymer ?
#
loop_
_entity_poly.entity_id
_entity_poly.type
_entity_poly.pdbx_seq_one_letter_code
_entity_poly.pdbx_strand_id
1 'polypeptide(L)'
;MLLLGCEQTSDTSEMPEQAQRVTRVAYVVLLFRKEHGRLPESMDEILEYDDSTPRIDHWGNEFQYEFEGDEFTVYSAGPDKQVGTEDDLRAELESPPSE
;
A
#
# COMPACT_ATOMS: atom_id res chain seq x y z
N MET A 1 11.13 -37.55 24.17
CA MET A 1 9.77 -36.99 24.27
C MET A 1 9.88 -35.57 23.72
N LEU A 2 9.40 -35.35 22.49
CA LEU A 2 9.49 -34.06 21.80
C LEU A 2 8.41 -33.13 22.33
N LEU A 3 8.79 -31.93 22.75
CA LEU A 3 7.91 -30.77 22.90
C LEU A 3 8.63 -29.61 22.21
N LEU A 4 8.48 -29.52 20.89
CA LEU A 4 8.71 -28.28 20.16
C LEU A 4 7.48 -27.41 20.42
N GLY A 5 7.61 -26.46 21.35
CA GLY A 5 6.71 -25.32 21.40
C GLY A 5 7.17 -24.35 20.32
N CYS A 6 6.41 -24.22 19.23
CA CYS A 6 6.60 -23.12 18.29
C CYS A 6 6.15 -21.83 19.00
N GLU A 7 7.13 -21.14 19.57
CA GLU A 7 7.01 -19.78 20.07
C GLU A 7 6.58 -18.91 18.88
N GLN A 8 5.38 -18.33 18.97
CA GLN A 8 4.88 -17.37 18.00
C GLN A 8 5.84 -16.16 17.99
N THR A 9 6.75 -16.14 17.02
CA THR A 9 7.47 -14.93 16.62
C THR A 9 6.56 -14.14 15.70
N SER A 10 5.58 -13.42 16.27
CA SER A 10 4.93 -12.33 15.56
C SER A 10 5.91 -11.17 15.55
N ASP A 11 6.65 -11.11 14.45
CA ASP A 11 7.80 -10.26 14.23
C ASP A 11 7.36 -8.79 14.18
N THR A 12 7.59 -8.07 15.28
CA THR A 12 7.24 -6.64 15.43
C THR A 12 8.08 -5.74 14.49
N SER A 13 9.01 -6.29 13.70
CA SER A 13 9.87 -5.55 12.78
C SER A 13 9.32 -5.39 11.35
N GLU A 14 8.23 -6.08 11.00
CA GLU A 14 7.66 -6.09 9.63
C GLU A 14 6.77 -4.88 9.31
N MET A 15 6.16 -4.27 10.33
CA MET A 15 5.25 -3.13 10.19
C MET A 15 5.88 -1.86 9.55
N PRO A 16 7.11 -1.42 9.91
CA PRO A 16 7.72 -0.25 9.28
C PRO A 16 8.08 -0.49 7.80
N GLU A 17 8.37 -1.72 7.39
CA GLU A 17 8.67 -2.03 5.98
C GLU A 17 7.40 -2.06 5.13
N GLN A 18 6.30 -2.64 5.63
CA GLN A 18 5.03 -2.60 4.89
C GLN A 18 4.49 -1.18 4.76
N ALA A 19 4.55 -0.39 5.84
CA ALA A 19 4.18 1.00 5.78
C ALA A 19 5.01 1.77 4.73
N GLN A 20 6.31 1.46 4.59
CA GLN A 20 7.15 2.03 3.54
C GLN A 20 6.71 1.61 2.13
N ARG A 21 6.27 0.36 1.93
CA ARG A 21 5.76 -0.10 0.63
C ARG A 21 4.45 0.58 0.24
N VAL A 22 3.48 0.66 1.18
CA VAL A 22 2.23 1.40 0.96
C VAL A 22 2.53 2.87 0.66
N THR A 23 3.45 3.48 1.42
CA THR A 23 3.90 4.87 1.20
C THR A 23 4.57 5.03 -0.16
N ARG A 24 5.35 4.05 -0.62
CA ARG A 24 6.01 4.08 -1.93
C ARG A 24 4.99 4.11 -3.05
N VAL A 25 3.98 3.23 -3.02
CA VAL A 25 2.90 3.23 -4.02
C VAL A 25 2.18 4.58 -4.02
N ALA A 26 1.81 5.10 -2.83
CA ALA A 26 1.16 6.41 -2.71
C ALA A 26 2.04 7.56 -3.23
N TYR A 27 3.36 7.50 -3.01
CA TYR A 27 4.30 8.49 -3.52
C TYR A 27 4.34 8.50 -5.05
N VAL A 28 4.30 7.34 -5.69
CA VAL A 28 4.28 7.24 -7.16
C VAL A 28 2.99 7.82 -7.73
N VAL A 29 1.83 7.59 -7.09
CA VAL A 29 0.57 8.23 -7.46
C VAL A 29 0.69 9.76 -7.46
N LEU A 30 1.36 10.33 -6.45
CA LEU A 30 1.59 11.78 -6.37
C LEU A 30 2.50 12.29 -7.49
N LEU A 31 3.57 11.55 -7.81
CA LEU A 31 4.46 11.91 -8.92
C LEU A 31 3.71 11.90 -10.25
N PHE A 32 2.94 10.85 -10.50
CA PHE A 32 2.09 10.72 -11.68
C PHE A 32 1.15 11.92 -11.78
N ARG A 33 0.43 12.26 -10.70
CA ARG A 33 -0.47 13.41 -10.70
C ARG A 33 0.24 14.73 -10.96
N LYS A 34 1.40 14.94 -10.35
CA LYS A 34 2.18 16.16 -10.55
C LYS A 34 2.61 16.32 -12.01
N GLU A 35 2.94 15.23 -12.70
CA GLU A 35 3.42 15.24 -14.07
C GLU A 35 2.29 15.29 -15.11
N HIS A 36 1.21 14.53 -14.89
CA HIS A 36 0.10 14.39 -15.83
C HIS A 36 -1.11 15.28 -15.53
N GLY A 37 -1.19 15.87 -14.33
CA GLY A 37 -2.32 16.70 -13.91
C GLY A 37 -3.60 15.93 -13.57
N ARG A 38 -3.55 14.59 -13.50
CA ARG A 38 -4.65 13.71 -13.09
C ARG A 38 -4.14 12.54 -12.27
N LEU A 39 -5.02 11.90 -11.51
CA LEU A 39 -4.69 10.63 -10.85
C LEU A 39 -4.59 9.48 -11.87
N PRO A 40 -3.80 8.43 -11.57
CA PRO A 40 -3.85 7.17 -12.30
C PRO A 40 -5.27 6.57 -12.25
N GLU A 41 -5.70 5.90 -13.31
CA GLU A 41 -7.02 5.25 -13.37
C GLU A 41 -6.99 3.84 -12.76
N SER A 42 -5.81 3.26 -12.58
CA SER A 42 -5.64 1.88 -12.10
C SER A 42 -4.26 1.62 -11.51
N MET A 43 -4.14 0.51 -10.77
CA MET A 43 -2.84 0.02 -10.29
C MET A 43 -1.89 -0.30 -11.45
N ASP A 44 -2.39 -0.81 -12.57
CA ASP A 44 -1.55 -1.10 -13.74
C ASP A 44 -0.88 0.17 -14.27
N GLU A 45 -1.59 1.29 -14.31
CA GLU A 45 -1.02 2.57 -14.75
C GLU A 45 0.09 3.08 -13.82
N ILE A 46 -0.06 2.86 -12.50
CA ILE A 46 1.00 3.18 -11.52
C ILE A 46 2.26 2.37 -11.82
N LEU A 47 2.11 1.08 -12.13
CA LEU A 47 3.21 0.16 -12.40
C LEU A 47 3.85 0.38 -13.78
N GLU A 48 3.07 0.86 -14.75
CA GLU A 48 3.60 1.30 -16.06
C GLU A 48 4.42 2.59 -15.93
N TYR A 49 4.08 3.47 -14.99
CA TYR A 49 4.82 4.70 -14.72
C TYR A 49 6.11 4.45 -13.91
N ASP A 50 6.08 3.59 -12.88
CA ASP A 50 7.27 3.18 -12.11
C ASP A 50 7.27 1.66 -11.89
N ASP A 51 8.00 0.93 -12.74
CA ASP A 51 8.15 -0.53 -12.68
C ASP A 51 8.82 -1.04 -11.39
N SER A 52 9.47 -0.14 -10.66
CA SER A 52 10.07 -0.40 -9.35
C SER A 52 9.07 -0.35 -8.20
N THR A 53 7.83 0.06 -8.46
CA THR A 53 6.75 0.04 -7.48
C THR A 53 6.31 -1.40 -7.20
N PRO A 54 6.23 -1.82 -5.92
CA PRO A 54 5.78 -3.16 -5.59
C PRO A 54 4.30 -3.33 -5.92
N ARG A 55 3.96 -4.38 -6.67
CA ARG A 55 2.56 -4.79 -6.89
C ARG A 55 1.95 -5.48 -5.67
N ILE A 56 2.76 -6.23 -4.92
CA ILE A 56 2.30 -7.06 -3.81
C ILE A 56 2.90 -6.64 -2.46
N ASP A 57 2.16 -6.84 -1.39
CA ASP A 57 2.63 -6.75 -0.01
C ASP A 57 3.50 -7.96 0.37
N HIS A 58 3.99 -8.01 1.62
CA HIS A 58 4.79 -9.13 2.10
C HIS A 58 4.02 -10.44 2.30
N TRP A 59 2.70 -10.38 2.43
CA TRP A 59 1.83 -11.54 2.58
C TRP A 59 1.35 -12.09 1.23
N GLY A 60 1.79 -11.47 0.14
CA GLY A 60 1.51 -11.85 -1.24
C GLY A 60 0.17 -11.36 -1.76
N ASN A 61 -0.44 -10.38 -1.10
CA ASN A 61 -1.66 -9.74 -1.59
C ASN A 61 -1.31 -8.56 -2.49
N GLU A 62 -2.11 -8.33 -3.52
CA GLU A 62 -1.96 -7.14 -4.36
C GLU A 62 -2.34 -5.89 -3.56
N PHE A 63 -1.57 -4.81 -3.73
CA PHE A 63 -1.99 -3.51 -3.24
C PHE A 63 -3.21 -3.05 -3.99
N GLN A 64 -4.13 -2.45 -3.26
CA GLN A 64 -5.37 -1.96 -3.83
C GLN A 64 -5.32 -0.43 -3.86
N TYR A 65 -5.91 0.12 -4.91
CA TYR A 65 -5.90 1.54 -5.19
C TYR A 65 -7.31 2.00 -5.56
N GLU A 66 -7.80 2.98 -4.81
CA GLU A 66 -9.07 3.65 -5.05
C GLU A 66 -8.84 5.16 -5.07
N PHE A 67 -9.63 5.86 -5.87
CA PHE A 67 -9.65 7.31 -5.90
C PHE A 67 -11.06 7.84 -6.12
N GLU A 68 -11.33 9.01 -5.54
CA GLU A 68 -12.57 9.74 -5.71
C GLU A 68 -12.24 11.24 -5.86
N GLY A 69 -12.55 11.81 -7.02
CA GLY A 69 -12.19 13.20 -7.32
C GLY A 69 -10.68 13.43 -7.32
N ASP A 70 -10.20 14.21 -6.36
CA ASP A 70 -8.78 14.56 -6.16
C ASP A 70 -8.11 13.77 -5.03
N GLU A 71 -8.86 12.88 -4.38
CA GLU A 71 -8.44 12.10 -3.23
C GLU A 71 -8.17 10.66 -3.66
N PHE A 72 -7.19 10.03 -3.03
CA PHE A 72 -6.87 8.63 -3.29
C PHE A 72 -6.42 7.91 -2.03
N THR A 73 -6.64 6.61 -2.02
CA THR A 73 -6.26 5.70 -0.94
C THR A 73 -5.54 4.49 -1.54
N VAL A 74 -4.39 4.17 -0.96
CA VAL A 74 -3.70 2.89 -1.21
C VAL A 74 -3.80 2.03 0.03
N TYR A 75 -4.20 0.77 -0.15
CA TYR A 75 -4.46 -0.16 0.95
C TYR A 75 -3.78 -1.52 0.74
N SER A 76 -3.29 -2.09 1.84
CA SER A 76 -2.78 -3.46 1.96
C SER A 76 -3.72 -4.24 2.86
N ALA A 77 -4.23 -5.38 2.38
CA ALA A 77 -5.14 -6.25 3.12
C ALA A 77 -4.48 -7.04 4.28
N GLY A 78 -3.26 -6.64 4.67
CA GLY A 78 -2.58 -7.24 5.81
C GLY A 78 -2.29 -8.75 5.71
N PRO A 79 -1.83 -9.35 6.81
CA PRO A 79 -1.66 -10.80 6.93
C PRO A 79 -2.97 -11.58 6.78
N ASP A 80 -4.12 -10.99 7.12
CA ASP A 80 -5.40 -11.69 7.12
C ASP A 80 -6.05 -11.77 5.73
N LYS A 81 -5.52 -11.00 4.77
CA LYS A 81 -5.94 -10.94 3.36
C LYS A 81 -7.34 -10.39 3.16
N GLN A 82 -7.91 -9.73 4.16
CA GLN A 82 -9.25 -9.17 4.13
C GLN A 82 -9.16 -7.66 4.26
N VAL A 83 -9.67 -6.97 3.25
CA VAL A 83 -9.82 -5.51 3.35
C VAL A 83 -11.00 -5.19 4.27
N GLY A 84 -10.82 -4.17 5.11
CA GLY A 84 -11.78 -3.66 6.09
C GLY A 84 -11.53 -4.15 7.52
N THR A 85 -10.36 -4.69 7.81
CA THR A 85 -10.00 -5.27 9.12
C THR A 85 -8.98 -4.42 9.86
N GLU A 86 -8.66 -4.80 11.11
CA GLU A 86 -7.79 -4.00 11.99
C GLU A 86 -6.32 -4.01 11.54
N ASP A 87 -5.91 -4.94 10.68
CA ASP A 87 -4.54 -5.08 10.16
C ASP A 87 -4.31 -4.39 8.82
N ASP A 88 -5.33 -3.72 8.27
CA ASP A 88 -5.19 -2.91 7.07
C ASP A 88 -4.18 -1.76 7.25
N LEU A 89 -3.26 -1.66 6.30
CA LEU A 89 -2.37 -0.51 6.19
C LEU A 89 -2.87 0.40 5.07
N ARG A 90 -3.19 1.64 5.41
CA ARG A 90 -3.63 2.66 4.44
C ARG A 90 -2.70 3.87 4.40
N ALA A 91 -2.43 4.35 3.20
CA ALA A 91 -1.90 5.68 2.96
C ALA A 91 -2.99 6.50 2.28
N GLU A 92 -3.52 7.45 3.04
CA GLU A 92 -4.45 8.48 2.58
C GLU A 92 -3.64 9.76 2.47
N LEU A 93 -3.50 10.29 1.26
CA LEU A 93 -2.87 11.58 1.05
C LEU A 93 -3.94 12.53 0.55
N GLU A 94 -4.61 13.17 1.51
CA GLU A 94 -5.37 14.38 1.24
C GLU A 94 -4.43 15.38 0.57
N SER A 95 -4.83 15.85 -0.60
CA SER A 95 -4.10 16.92 -1.26
C SER A 95 -4.05 18.11 -0.30
N PRO A 96 -2.89 18.71 0.01
CA PRO A 96 -2.93 20.03 0.63
C PRO A 96 -3.74 20.94 -0.32
N PRO A 97 -4.67 21.76 0.21
CA PRO A 97 -5.48 22.64 -0.62
C PRO A 97 -4.54 23.45 -1.50
N SER A 98 -4.80 23.44 -2.80
CA SER A 98 -4.06 24.28 -3.74
C SER A 98 -4.32 25.74 -3.37
N GLU A 99 -3.30 26.46 -2.89
CA GLU A 99 -3.34 27.92 -2.69
C GLU A 99 -3.41 28.68 -4.01
#